data_AF-A0A353R8N5-F1
#
_entry.id   AF-A0A353R8N5-F1
#
_cell.length_a   1.000
_cell.length_b   1.000
_cell.length_c   1.000
_cell.angle_alpha   90.00
_cell.angle_beta   90.00
_cell.angle_gamma   90.00
#
_symmetry.space_group_name_H-M   'P 1'
#
loop_
_entity.id
_entity.type
_entity.pdbx_description
1 polymer ?
#
loop_
_entity_poly.entity_id
_entity_poly.type
_entity_poly.pdbx_seq_one_letter_code
_entity_poly.pdbx_strand_id
1 'polypeptide(L)'
;AVSDYNFSTGGDTLFFVRRPHSTDSLLEAGLFMYTAKDRQLTNIYTLDLKQKVKLPVVSEDNRHIVFYASLDTTEQGKDNVSILYYNQYLDKAKVLIDNTLKGLAKDWKISENRALIFSNSGHRLFFGIAPVL
;
A
#
# COMPACT_ATOMS: atom_id res chain seq x y z
N ALA A 1 8.28 -0.51 16.11
CA ALA A 1 9.21 0.49 15.55
C ALA A 1 8.73 0.97 14.18
N VAL A 2 9.25 2.07 13.64
CA VAL A 2 8.98 2.53 12.26
C VAL A 2 10.01 1.91 11.32
N SER A 3 9.57 1.28 10.23
CA SER A 3 10.47 0.67 9.23
C SER A 3 10.70 1.58 8.02
N ASP A 4 9.65 2.28 7.59
CA ASP A 4 9.65 3.10 6.38
C ASP A 4 8.79 4.35 6.61
N TYR A 5 9.15 5.45 5.98
CA TYR A 5 8.36 6.69 6.02
C TYR A 5 8.60 7.55 4.78
N ASN A 6 7.61 8.37 4.42
CA ASN A 6 7.75 9.44 3.43
C ASN A 6 6.68 10.51 3.65
N PHE A 7 6.96 11.72 3.19
CA PHE A 7 5.99 12.82 3.19
C PHE A 7 5.22 12.87 1.87
N SER A 8 4.00 13.40 1.92
CA SER A 8 3.30 13.88 0.72
C SER A 8 4.15 14.94 0.01
N THR A 9 3.93 15.15 -1.29
CA THR A 9 4.61 16.21 -2.05
C THR A 9 4.44 17.59 -1.42
N GLY A 10 3.28 17.85 -0.80
CA GLY A 10 2.99 19.10 -0.08
C GLY A 10 3.58 19.18 1.32
N GLY A 11 4.15 18.09 1.85
CA GLY A 11 4.77 18.04 3.18
C GLY A 11 3.81 18.08 4.36
N ASP A 12 2.50 18.09 4.13
CA ASP A 12 1.45 18.21 5.14
C ASP A 12 1.06 16.88 5.79
N THR A 13 1.41 15.78 5.13
CA THR A 13 1.04 14.42 5.51
C THR A 13 2.28 13.54 5.57
N LEU A 14 2.45 12.81 6.67
CA LEU A 14 3.48 11.80 6.86
C LEU A 14 2.85 10.41 6.72
N PHE A 15 3.35 9.62 5.78
CA PHE A 15 3.06 8.20 5.70
C PHE A 15 4.18 7.40 6.34
N PHE A 16 3.85 6.39 7.13
CA PHE A 16 4.85 5.52 7.72
C PHE A 16 4.34 4.10 7.96
N VAL A 17 5.25 3.15 7.84
CA VAL A 17 5.00 1.74 8.16
C VAL A 17 5.52 1.46 9.57
N ARG A 18 4.63 1.01 10.44
CA ARG A 18 4.99 0.57 11.79
C ARG A 18 5.06 -0.95 11.83
N ARG A 19 6.22 -1.47 12.24
CA ARG A 19 6.50 -2.89 12.47
C ARG A 19 7.10 -3.05 13.87
N PRO A 20 6.29 -3.35 14.90
CA PRO A 20 6.78 -3.72 16.22
C PRO A 20 7.49 -5.06 16.20
N HIS A 21 8.22 -5.36 17.27
CA HIS A 21 8.72 -6.71 17.51
C HIS A 21 7.53 -7.66 17.77
N SER A 22 7.66 -8.96 17.47
CA SER A 22 6.56 -9.92 17.61
C SER A 22 6.03 -10.07 19.05
N THR A 23 6.81 -9.66 20.04
CA THR A 23 6.45 -9.69 21.47
C THR A 23 5.88 -8.36 21.99
N ASP A 24 5.86 -7.30 21.17
CA ASP A 24 5.31 -6.01 21.54
C ASP A 24 3.80 -6.01 21.23
N SER A 25 3.00 -6.02 22.29
CA SER A 25 1.54 -6.02 22.22
C SER A 25 0.92 -4.62 22.31
N LEU A 26 1.73 -3.58 22.54
CA LEU A 26 1.24 -2.21 22.72
C LEU A 26 1.07 -1.50 21.38
N LEU A 27 1.90 -1.82 20.41
CA LEU A 27 1.90 -1.17 19.10
C LEU A 27 1.27 -2.07 18.04
N GLU A 28 0.26 -1.54 17.34
CA GLU A 28 -0.32 -2.22 16.17
C GLU A 28 0.61 -2.07 14.95
N ALA A 29 0.87 -3.18 14.23
CA ALA A 29 1.59 -3.14 12.96
C ALA A 29 0.68 -2.63 11.83
N GLY A 30 1.20 -1.77 10.95
CA GLY A 30 0.37 -1.22 9.89
C GLY A 30 1.00 -0.10 9.07
N LEU A 31 0.27 0.35 8.06
CA LEU A 31 0.53 1.59 7.32
C LEU A 31 -0.33 2.70 7.93
N PHE A 32 0.33 3.79 8.31
CA PHE A 32 -0.28 4.93 8.97
C PHE A 32 -0.11 6.20 8.14
N MET A 33 -1.08 7.09 8.27
CA MET A 33 -1.08 8.44 7.74
C MET A 33 -1.26 9.40 8.90
N TYR A 34 -0.36 10.38 8.99
CA TYR A 34 -0.41 11.43 9.99
C TYR A 34 -0.54 12.79 9.31
N THR A 35 -1.63 13.50 9.58
CA THR A 35 -1.88 14.84 9.06
C THR A 35 -1.50 15.87 10.12
N ALA A 36 -0.54 16.74 9.82
CA ALA A 36 0.02 17.64 10.83
C ALA A 36 -0.95 18.75 11.27
N LYS A 37 -1.82 19.19 10.34
CA LYS A 37 -2.75 20.31 10.55
C LYS A 37 -3.72 20.09 11.71
N ASP A 38 -4.25 18.88 11.82
CA ASP A 38 -5.24 18.47 12.82
C ASP A 38 -4.68 17.43 13.81
N ARG A 39 -3.40 17.07 13.65
CA ARG A 39 -2.72 16.01 14.42
C ARG A 39 -3.44 14.67 14.33
N GLN A 40 -4.13 14.41 13.23
CA GLN A 40 -4.84 13.16 13.02
C GLN A 40 -3.89 12.05 12.66
N LEU A 41 -4.03 10.92 13.35
CA LEU A 41 -3.35 9.67 13.03
C LEU A 41 -4.37 8.65 12.54
N THR A 42 -4.30 8.32 11.26
CA THR A 42 -5.15 7.33 10.61
C THR A 42 -4.35 6.06 10.35
N ASN A 43 -4.81 4.92 10.87
CA ASN A 43 -4.30 3.63 10.44
C ASN A 43 -5.00 3.23 9.12
N ILE A 44 -4.30 3.35 8.00
CA ILE A 44 -4.79 3.02 6.65
C ILE A 44 -4.94 1.51 6.48
N TYR A 45 -4.01 0.72 7.02
CA TYR A 45 -3.99 -0.74 6.84
C TYR A 45 -3.31 -1.43 8.01
N THR A 46 -4.03 -2.33 8.67
CA THR A 46 -3.47 -3.21 9.70
C THR A 46 -2.76 -4.39 9.04
N LEU A 47 -1.59 -4.72 9.55
CA LEU A 47 -0.62 -5.59 8.91
C LEU A 47 -0.33 -6.81 9.79
N ASP A 48 -0.34 -8.02 9.21
CA ASP A 48 0.34 -9.16 9.84
C ASP A 48 1.86 -9.02 9.67
N LEU A 49 2.65 -9.31 10.71
CA LEU A 49 4.10 -9.10 10.68
C LEU A 49 4.84 -9.84 9.55
N LYS A 50 4.25 -10.89 8.97
CA LYS A 50 4.78 -11.62 7.80
C LYS A 50 4.43 -10.95 6.46
N GLN A 51 3.37 -10.14 6.41
CA GLN A 51 2.99 -9.39 5.21
C GLN A 51 3.95 -8.24 4.97
N LYS A 52 4.05 -7.73 3.73
CA LYS A 52 4.89 -6.55 3.43
C LYS A 52 4.03 -5.49 2.76
N VAL A 53 4.30 -4.23 3.06
CA VAL A 53 3.64 -3.07 2.42
C VAL A 53 4.69 -2.07 1.98
N LYS A 54 4.51 -1.47 0.80
CA LYS A 54 5.31 -0.32 0.36
C LYS A 54 4.63 0.99 0.77
N LEU A 55 5.41 2.07 0.82
CA LEU A 55 4.86 3.40 1.05
C LEU A 55 3.90 3.80 -0.08
N PRO A 56 2.84 4.55 0.24
CA PRO A 56 1.78 4.82 -0.72
C PRO A 56 2.13 5.90 -1.73
N VAL A 57 1.39 5.85 -2.83
CA VAL A 57 1.27 6.92 -3.82
C VAL A 57 -0.10 7.56 -3.69
N VAL A 58 -0.13 8.89 -3.75
CA VAL A 58 -1.35 9.71 -3.62
C VAL A 58 -1.67 10.35 -4.97
N SER A 59 -2.94 10.39 -5.35
CA SER A 59 -3.39 11.13 -6.53
C SER A 59 -3.19 12.64 -6.36
N GLU A 60 -3.11 13.39 -7.47
CA GLU A 60 -2.90 14.85 -7.43
C GLU A 60 -4.00 15.61 -6.67
N ASP A 61 -5.22 15.08 -6.68
CA ASP A 61 -6.37 15.64 -5.94
C ASP A 61 -6.43 15.22 -4.46
N ASN A 62 -5.43 14.47 -3.98
CA ASN A 62 -5.32 13.92 -2.62
C ASN A 62 -6.49 13.03 -2.17
N ARG A 63 -7.31 12.51 -3.09
CA ARG A 63 -8.48 11.67 -2.76
C ARG A 63 -8.22 10.17 -2.83
N HIS A 64 -7.18 9.76 -3.55
CA HIS A 64 -6.91 8.35 -3.82
C HIS A 64 -5.50 8.00 -3.33
N ILE A 65 -5.42 6.95 -2.52
CA ILE A 65 -4.18 6.42 -1.99
C ILE A 65 -4.06 4.97 -2.44
N VAL A 66 -2.93 4.60 -3.04
CA VAL A 66 -2.65 3.22 -3.46
C VAL A 66 -1.26 2.79 -3.04
N PHE A 67 -1.10 1.51 -2.76
CA PHE A 67 0.19 0.93 -2.37
C PHE A 67 0.25 -0.55 -2.72
N TYR A 68 1.47 -1.05 -2.92
CA TYR A 68 1.71 -2.49 -3.04
C TYR A 68 1.70 -3.15 -1.66
N ALA A 69 1.13 -4.35 -1.59
CA ALA A 69 1.24 -5.22 -0.44
C ALA A 69 1.42 -6.69 -0.84
N SER A 70 2.34 -7.39 -0.19
CA SER A 70 2.40 -8.85 -0.18
C SER A 70 1.52 -9.36 0.95
N LEU A 71 0.35 -9.89 0.59
CA LEU A 71 -0.67 -10.33 1.55
C LEU A 71 -0.54 -11.82 1.92
N ASP A 72 -0.03 -12.62 0.99
CA ASP A 72 0.19 -14.04 1.20
C ASP A 72 1.44 -14.23 2.08
N THR A 73 1.28 -15.00 3.16
CA THR A 73 2.32 -15.25 4.16
C THR A 73 2.99 -16.61 3.99
N THR A 74 2.60 -17.37 2.96
CA THR A 74 3.24 -18.62 2.57
C THR A 74 4.54 -18.36 1.81
N GLU A 75 5.48 -19.30 1.89
CA GLU A 75 6.76 -19.20 1.19
C GLU A 75 6.61 -19.08 -0.33
N GLN A 76 5.54 -19.65 -0.90
CA GLN A 76 5.24 -19.65 -2.33
C GLN A 76 4.59 -18.35 -2.79
N GLY A 77 3.81 -17.71 -1.92
CA GLY A 77 3.02 -16.53 -2.27
C GLY A 77 3.59 -15.20 -1.79
N LYS A 78 4.61 -15.19 -0.91
CA LYS A 78 5.20 -13.95 -0.35
C LYS A 78 5.88 -13.03 -1.38
N ASP A 79 6.07 -13.51 -2.61
CA ASP A 79 6.60 -12.73 -3.74
C ASP A 79 5.49 -12.28 -4.70
N ASN A 80 4.23 -12.58 -4.37
CA ASN A 80 3.05 -12.04 -5.04
C ASN A 80 2.62 -10.77 -4.33
N VAL A 81 2.26 -9.78 -5.13
CA VAL A 81 1.80 -8.49 -4.63
C VAL A 81 0.40 -8.19 -5.14
N SER A 82 -0.37 -7.55 -4.27
CA SER A 82 -1.63 -6.91 -4.59
C SER A 82 -1.44 -5.40 -4.53
N ILE A 83 -2.29 -4.68 -5.25
CA ILE A 83 -2.43 -3.22 -5.14
C ILE A 83 -3.63 -2.96 -4.23
N LEU A 84 -3.39 -2.29 -3.11
CA LEU A 84 -4.43 -1.86 -2.19
C LEU A 84 -4.80 -0.41 -2.46
N TYR A 85 -6.04 -0.06 -2.15
CA TYR A 85 -6.63 1.25 -2.33
C TYR A 85 -7.28 1.74 -1.06
N TYR A 86 -7.10 3.03 -0.77
CA TYR A 86 -7.73 3.74 0.33
C TYR A 86 -8.25 5.11 -0.13
N ASN A 87 -9.35 5.54 0.48
CA ASN A 87 -9.79 6.93 0.51
C ASN A 87 -10.46 7.22 1.86
N GLN A 88 -10.75 8.49 2.12
CA GLN A 88 -11.34 8.95 3.38
C GLN A 88 -12.71 8.35 3.73
N TYR A 89 -13.39 7.69 2.78
CA TYR A 89 -14.70 7.06 2.99
C TYR A 89 -14.59 5.58 3.37
N LEU A 90 -13.37 5.04 3.43
CA LEU A 90 -13.09 3.67 3.85
C LEU A 90 -12.49 3.66 5.25
N ASP A 91 -12.91 2.70 6.08
CA ASP A 91 -12.29 2.49 7.40
C ASP A 91 -10.84 2.02 7.27
N LYS A 92 -10.58 1.18 6.26
CA LYS A 92 -9.27 0.59 5.93
C LYS A 92 -9.12 0.43 4.43
N ALA A 93 -7.86 0.33 3.98
CA ALA A 93 -7.54 0.00 2.61
C ALA A 93 -8.09 -1.38 2.23
N LYS A 94 -8.50 -1.52 0.96
CA LYS A 94 -9.03 -2.77 0.39
C LYS A 94 -8.20 -3.16 -0.83
N VAL A 95 -8.19 -4.46 -1.16
CA VAL A 95 -7.57 -4.92 -2.41
C VAL A 95 -8.31 -4.29 -3.59
N LEU A 96 -7.57 -3.57 -4.44
CA LEU A 96 -8.06 -2.99 -5.69
C LEU A 96 -7.77 -3.91 -6.86
N ILE A 97 -6.53 -4.44 -6.92
CA ILE A 97 -6.04 -5.28 -8.01
C ILE A 97 -5.16 -6.38 -7.40
N ASP A 98 -5.34 -7.62 -7.85
CA ASP A 98 -4.46 -8.74 -7.54
C ASP A 98 -4.18 -9.58 -8.81
N ASN A 99 -3.47 -10.70 -8.66
CA ASN A 99 -3.12 -11.58 -9.79
C ASN A 99 -4.33 -12.32 -10.40
N THR A 100 -5.55 -12.15 -9.87
CA THR A 100 -6.79 -12.66 -10.48
C THR A 100 -7.42 -11.67 -11.47
N LEU A 101 -6.76 -10.52 -11.71
CA LEU A 101 -7.20 -9.49 -12.65
C LEU A 101 -7.58 -10.08 -14.02
N LYS A 102 -8.83 -9.87 -14.41
CA LYS A 102 -9.33 -10.24 -15.74
C LYS A 102 -8.51 -9.53 -16.82
N GLY A 103 -7.96 -10.30 -17.75
CA GLY A 103 -7.11 -9.79 -18.84
C GLY A 103 -5.61 -9.84 -18.56
N LEU A 104 -5.20 -10.27 -17.36
CA LEU A 104 -3.82 -10.67 -17.11
C LEU A 104 -3.52 -11.95 -17.89
N ALA A 105 -2.43 -11.94 -18.66
CA ALA A 105 -2.02 -13.11 -19.43
C ALA A 105 -1.61 -14.27 -18.51
N LYS A 106 -1.76 -15.51 -18.99
CA LYS A 106 -1.25 -16.68 -18.27
C LYS A 106 0.26 -16.53 -18.04
N ASP A 107 0.72 -16.93 -16.86
CA ASP A 107 2.12 -16.84 -16.43
C ASP A 107 2.66 -15.39 -16.33
N TRP A 108 1.76 -14.41 -16.17
CA TRP A 108 2.09 -13.04 -15.79
C TRP A 108 1.49 -12.70 -14.42
N LYS A 109 2.15 -11.81 -13.69
CA LYS A 109 1.72 -11.29 -12.39
C LYS A 109 1.93 -9.79 -12.30
N ILE A 110 1.24 -9.17 -11.36
CA ILE A 110 1.53 -7.79 -10.95
C ILE A 110 2.97 -7.73 -10.48
N SER A 111 3.70 -6.71 -10.95
CA SER A 111 5.09 -6.47 -10.57
C SER A 111 5.21 -5.18 -9.79
N GLU A 112 5.80 -5.28 -8.61
CA GLU A 112 6.16 -4.12 -7.79
C GLU A 112 7.50 -3.48 -8.18
N ASN A 113 8.12 -3.92 -9.29
CA ASN A 113 9.33 -3.33 -9.86
C ASN A 113 9.04 -2.01 -10.59
N ARG A 114 7.77 -1.73 -10.90
CA ARG A 114 7.30 -0.46 -11.45
C ARG A 114 6.55 0.29 -10.35
N ALA A 115 6.81 1.58 -10.22
CA ALA A 115 6.03 2.44 -9.32
C ALA A 115 4.57 2.54 -9.79
N LEU A 116 3.66 2.66 -8.82
CA LEU A 116 2.26 3.04 -9.07
C LEU A 116 2.22 4.51 -9.49
N ILE A 117 1.46 4.83 -10.54
CA ILE A 117 1.34 6.19 -11.06
C ILE A 117 -0.13 6.49 -11.34
N PHE A 118 -0.63 7.58 -10.77
CA PHE A 118 -1.92 8.12 -11.19
C PHE A 118 -1.78 8.94 -12.47
N SER A 119 -2.78 8.89 -13.34
CA SER A 119 -2.95 9.95 -14.34
C SER A 119 -3.12 11.30 -13.65
N ASN A 120 -2.76 12.39 -14.32
CA ASN A 120 -2.97 13.75 -13.83
C ASN A 120 -4.42 13.99 -13.35
N SER A 121 -5.42 13.44 -14.07
CA SER A 121 -6.83 13.54 -13.65
C SER A 121 -7.22 12.73 -12.40
N GLY A 122 -6.33 11.91 -11.84
CA GLY A 122 -6.59 11.01 -10.71
C GLY A 122 -7.43 9.76 -11.02
N HIS A 123 -8.09 9.69 -12.19
CA HIS A 123 -9.07 8.64 -12.51
C HIS A 123 -8.48 7.35 -13.07
N ARG A 124 -7.19 7.33 -13.42
CA ARG A 124 -6.51 6.14 -13.95
C ARG A 124 -5.28 5.82 -13.12
N LEU A 125 -5.06 4.53 -12.88
CA LEU A 125 -3.88 3.99 -12.23
C LEU A 125 -3.08 3.18 -13.24
N PHE A 126 -1.79 3.49 -13.37
CA PHE A 126 -0.82 2.73 -14.14
C PHE A 126 0.05 1.91 -13.19
N PHE A 127 0.25 0.63 -13.52
CA PHE A 127 1.05 -0.31 -12.76
C PHE A 127 1.76 -1.29 -13.69
N GLY A 128 2.81 -1.94 -13.20
CA GLY A 128 3.59 -2.92 -13.96
C GLY A 128 3.04 -4.35 -13.82
N ILE A 129 3.20 -5.13 -14.88
CA ILE A 129 3.08 -6.59 -14.87
C ILE A 129 4.38 -7.19 -15.39
N ALA A 130 4.71 -8.41 -14.97
CA ALA A 130 5.88 -9.15 -15.42
C ALA A 130 5.58 -10.65 -15.52
N PRO A 131 6.34 -11.41 -16.34
CA PRO A 131 6.28 -12.87 -16.32
C PRO A 131 6.58 -13.43 -14.93
N VAL A 132 5.96 -14.57 -14.60
CA VAL A 132 6.35 -15.40 -13.45
C VAL A 132 7.68 -16.07 -13.80
N LEU A 133 8.67 -15.93 -12.93
CA LEU A 133 9.99 -16.57 -13.04
C LEU A 133 10.03 -17.90 -12.30
#